data_AF-A0A497EHW7-F1
#
_entry.id   AF-A0A497EHW7-F1
#
_cell.length_a   1.000
_cell.length_b   1.000
_cell.length_c   1.000
_cell.angle_alpha   90.00
_cell.angle_beta   90.00
_cell.angle_gamma   90.00
#
_symmetry.space_group_name_H-M   'P 1'
#
loop_
_entity.id
_entity.type
_entity.pdbx_description
1 polymer ?
#
loop_
_entity_poly.entity_id
_entity_poly.type
_entity_poly.pdbx_seq_one_letter_code
_entity_poly.pdbx_strand_id
1 'polypeptide(L)'
;MMDRHKVLIKKFFAEQSFIDSNIESFNNFLDKELQVIIDENKEIVPPIIPQDIEEFKIRLEKVRVMKPEVVEADGSRRPIFPMEARLRKLTYASPVYLDVVSYVNGVQRESFSVLLGNMPIMLKSKYCYLHGMRKEELIEHGEDPDDPGGYFIINGTEKVIICIEDLGANRLIIDKTTAGPSPYVGKIFSEKGNLKIPHTIERLKDGIFYLTFARVKRVPLVLILKGLGVAKDEDILNFVSKEKKYDEVIINLVSFANIKNAEEALDKIGKMIGITQPKETRIERMREMLDKYLLPHIGNRPEDRIYKAINLCKMVKRYIDAVNSGMIDDKDHYMNKRLKLSGDLLADLFRVNLKILLGDLLYNFQRMVKRGKFPSIKSILRNKLLTSRIYSAMATGSWPGNRQGICQRIQRLNFVETLSHLQRVVSPLSSDQENFAARELHATHLGRLCPIETPEGTPIGLRKNLALFCTISHDSDEGVILNELKKLGVRTTI
;
A
#
# COMPACT_ATOMS: atom_id res chain seq x y z
N MET A 1 -29.59 40.87 -0.22
CA MET A 1 -29.59 39.40 -0.26
C MET A 1 -28.26 38.93 0.30
N MET A 2 -28.23 38.14 1.38
CA MET A 2 -27.01 37.37 1.68
C MET A 2 -26.70 36.51 0.47
N ASP A 3 -25.50 36.65 -0.04
CA ASP A 3 -25.06 35.97 -1.24
C ASP A 3 -25.16 34.45 -1.03
N ARG A 4 -26.01 33.77 -1.82
CA ARG A 4 -26.39 32.35 -1.59
C ARG A 4 -25.15 31.45 -1.46
N HIS A 5 -24.08 31.80 -2.17
CA HIS A 5 -22.82 31.07 -2.11
C HIS A 5 -22.14 31.15 -0.73
N LYS A 6 -22.20 32.28 -0.02
CA LYS A 6 -21.61 32.42 1.33
C LYS A 6 -22.30 31.52 2.35
N VAL A 7 -23.62 31.36 2.23
CA VAL A 7 -24.40 30.45 3.07
C VAL A 7 -23.98 29.01 2.84
N LEU A 8 -23.80 28.61 1.57
CA LEU A 8 -23.33 27.26 1.22
C LEU A 8 -21.92 26.99 1.75
N ILE A 9 -20.99 27.93 1.58
CA ILE A 9 -19.62 27.81 2.09
C ILE A 9 -19.60 27.69 3.62
N LYS A 10 -20.37 28.54 4.33
CA LYS A 10 -20.47 28.47 5.78
C LYS A 10 -21.05 27.13 6.25
N LYS A 11 -22.05 26.61 5.54
CA LYS A 11 -22.65 25.31 5.85
C LYS A 11 -21.66 24.17 5.59
N PHE A 12 -20.91 24.22 4.49
CA PHE A 12 -19.86 23.25 4.17
C PHE A 12 -18.83 23.14 5.30
N PHE A 13 -18.25 24.27 5.74
CA PHE A 13 -17.25 24.25 6.83
C PHE A 13 -17.83 24.07 8.25
N ALA A 14 -19.16 24.11 8.40
CA ALA A 14 -19.81 23.71 9.65
C ALA A 14 -19.95 22.17 9.76
N GLU A 15 -20.00 21.48 8.62
CA GLU A 15 -20.15 20.02 8.54
C GLU A 15 -18.81 19.31 8.27
N GLN A 16 -17.88 19.97 7.56
CA GLN A 16 -16.59 19.42 7.17
C GLN A 16 -15.44 20.28 7.69
N SER A 17 -14.48 19.63 8.35
CA SER A 17 -13.20 20.20 8.77
C SER A 17 -12.15 20.03 7.69
N PHE A 18 -11.15 20.90 7.75
CA PHE A 18 -9.96 20.91 6.89
C PHE A 18 -9.09 19.64 6.96
N ILE A 19 -9.28 18.82 8.00
CA ILE A 19 -8.43 17.66 8.33
C ILE A 19 -9.24 16.35 8.36
N ASP A 20 -10.55 16.42 8.10
CA ASP A 20 -11.44 15.27 8.24
C ASP A 20 -10.98 14.08 7.40
N SER A 21 -10.56 14.29 6.15
CA SER A 21 -10.05 13.20 5.31
C SER A 21 -8.89 12.43 5.97
N ASN A 22 -8.01 13.12 6.70
CA ASN A 22 -6.89 12.47 7.38
C ASN A 22 -7.33 11.72 8.64
N ILE A 23 -8.27 12.30 9.41
CA ILE A 23 -8.85 11.65 10.59
C ILE A 23 -9.68 10.43 10.19
N GLU A 24 -10.47 10.53 9.13
CA GLU A 24 -11.27 9.44 8.56
C GLU A 24 -10.38 8.33 8.01
N SER A 25 -9.29 8.66 7.31
CA SER A 25 -8.27 7.68 6.90
C SER A 25 -7.69 6.94 8.11
N PHE A 26 -7.33 7.64 9.18
CA PHE A 26 -6.84 7.00 10.40
C PHE A 26 -7.91 6.12 11.09
N ASN A 27 -9.16 6.56 11.13
CA ASN A 27 -10.26 5.77 11.66
C ASN A 27 -10.48 4.50 10.83
N ASN A 28 -10.45 4.59 9.49
CA ASN A 28 -10.57 3.45 8.59
C ASN A 28 -9.42 2.46 8.78
N PHE A 29 -8.19 2.97 8.98
CA PHE A 29 -7.03 2.14 9.30
C PHE A 29 -7.28 1.27 10.53
N LEU A 30 -7.74 1.85 11.64
CA LEU A 30 -8.00 1.12 12.88
C LEU A 30 -9.23 0.21 12.81
N ASP A 31 -10.31 0.66 12.15
CA ASP A 31 -11.59 -0.06 12.09
C ASP A 31 -11.58 -1.23 11.10
N LYS A 32 -10.86 -1.10 9.96
CA LYS A 32 -10.91 -2.09 8.87
C LYS A 32 -9.53 -2.60 8.48
N GLU A 33 -8.61 -1.73 8.09
CA GLU A 33 -7.36 -2.15 7.46
C GLU A 33 -6.47 -2.96 8.41
N LEU A 34 -6.49 -2.65 9.71
CA LEU A 34 -5.74 -3.41 10.71
C LEU A 34 -6.16 -4.88 10.72
N GLN A 35 -7.48 -5.15 10.60
CA GLN A 35 -7.99 -6.52 10.51
C GLN A 35 -7.62 -7.16 9.17
N VAL A 36 -7.69 -6.42 8.06
CA VAL A 36 -7.25 -6.91 6.74
C VAL A 36 -5.78 -7.35 6.77
N ILE A 37 -4.88 -6.56 7.39
CA ILE A 37 -3.46 -6.89 7.51
C ILE A 37 -3.23 -8.16 8.36
N ILE A 38 -4.06 -8.36 9.39
CA ILE A 38 -4.01 -9.58 10.20
C ILE A 38 -4.52 -10.78 9.39
N ASP A 39 -5.61 -10.62 8.63
CA ASP A 39 -6.18 -11.66 7.78
C ASP A 39 -5.24 -12.07 6.63
N GLU A 40 -4.46 -11.12 6.09
CA GLU A 40 -3.36 -11.41 5.14
C GLU A 40 -2.32 -12.38 5.72
N ASN A 41 -2.16 -12.42 7.05
CA ASN A 41 -1.20 -13.24 7.78
C ASN A 41 -1.92 -14.23 8.73
N LYS A 42 -3.17 -14.60 8.40
CA LYS A 42 -4.07 -15.35 9.27
C LYS A 42 -3.49 -16.65 9.77
N GLU A 43 -2.82 -17.40 8.90
CA GLU A 43 -2.25 -18.70 9.24
C GLU A 43 -0.73 -18.66 9.17
N ILE A 44 -0.10 -19.10 10.25
CA ILE A 44 1.34 -19.17 10.40
C ILE A 44 1.70 -20.61 10.73
N VAL A 45 2.49 -21.22 9.86
CA VAL A 45 3.00 -22.59 10.04
C VAL A 45 4.49 -22.51 10.36
N PRO A 46 4.93 -22.89 11.57
CA PRO A 46 6.34 -22.98 11.87
C PRO A 46 7.00 -24.10 11.05
N PRO A 47 8.16 -23.84 10.43
CA PRO A 47 8.84 -24.82 9.57
C PRO A 47 9.52 -25.95 10.35
N ILE A 48 9.66 -25.81 11.67
CA ILE A 48 10.22 -26.84 12.56
C ILE A 48 9.23 -27.03 13.69
N ILE A 49 8.77 -28.26 13.84
CA ILE A 49 7.85 -28.73 14.88
C ILE A 49 8.53 -29.83 15.71
N PRO A 50 8.11 -30.05 16.96
CA PRO A 50 8.59 -31.18 17.75
C PRO A 50 8.34 -32.52 17.06
N GLN A 51 9.19 -33.52 17.32
CA GLN A 51 9.09 -34.84 16.68
C GLN A 51 7.75 -35.55 16.96
N ASP A 52 7.08 -35.21 18.05
CA ASP A 52 5.80 -35.81 18.47
C ASP A 52 4.57 -35.11 17.87
N ILE A 53 4.76 -34.05 17.07
CA ILE A 53 3.68 -33.26 16.47
C ILE A 53 3.81 -33.35 14.95
N GLU A 54 2.73 -33.78 14.29
CA GLU A 54 2.66 -33.85 12.83
C GLU A 54 2.36 -32.48 12.22
N GLU A 55 1.52 -31.68 12.89
CA GLU A 55 1.14 -30.36 12.42
C GLU A 55 0.96 -29.37 13.58
N PHE A 56 1.55 -28.18 13.45
CA PHE A 56 1.30 -27.06 14.35
C PHE A 56 0.97 -25.79 13.55
N LYS A 57 -0.19 -25.21 13.82
CA LYS A 57 -0.68 -24.00 13.15
C LYS A 57 -1.00 -22.93 14.20
N ILE A 58 -0.56 -21.71 13.94
CA ILE A 58 -0.94 -20.52 14.70
C ILE A 58 -1.89 -19.73 13.81
N ARG A 59 -3.10 -19.46 14.33
CA ARG A 59 -4.11 -18.69 13.64
C ARG A 59 -4.34 -17.37 14.37
N LEU A 60 -4.17 -16.28 13.64
CA LEU A 60 -4.51 -14.93 14.08
C LEU A 60 -5.99 -14.70 13.77
N GLU A 61 -6.78 -14.30 14.78
CA GLU A 61 -8.21 -14.06 14.60
C GLU A 61 -8.49 -12.55 14.59
N LYS A 62 -8.98 -12.00 15.71
CA LYS A 62 -9.48 -10.63 15.78
C LYS A 62 -8.47 -9.70 16.44
N VAL A 63 -8.25 -8.54 15.83
CA VAL A 63 -7.50 -7.44 16.44
C VAL A 63 -8.46 -6.45 17.08
N ARG A 64 -8.08 -5.93 18.25
CA ARG A 64 -8.87 -4.97 19.03
C ARG A 64 -7.98 -3.85 19.53
N VAL A 65 -8.35 -2.62 19.23
CA VAL A 65 -7.67 -1.41 19.71
C VAL A 65 -8.49 -0.85 20.85
N MET A 66 -7.87 -0.67 22.02
CA MET A 66 -8.55 -0.08 23.18
C MET A 66 -8.48 1.45 23.13
N LYS A 67 -8.98 2.12 24.18
CA LYS A 67 -8.72 3.55 24.39
C LYS A 67 -7.31 3.76 24.98
N PRO A 68 -6.76 4.98 24.88
CA PRO A 68 -5.42 5.29 25.40
C PRO A 68 -5.28 5.01 26.89
N GLU A 69 -4.19 4.36 27.27
CA GLU A 69 -3.86 4.08 28.68
C GLU A 69 -2.35 4.23 28.92
N VAL A 70 -1.99 4.52 30.16
CA VAL A 70 -0.61 4.53 30.65
C VAL A 70 -0.44 3.47 31.71
N VAL A 71 0.73 2.81 31.69
CA VAL A 71 1.16 1.89 32.74
C VAL A 71 2.09 2.66 33.67
N GLU A 72 1.70 2.82 34.92
CA GLU A 72 2.51 3.51 35.93
C GLU A 72 3.63 2.61 36.47
N ALA A 73 4.55 3.18 37.25
CA ALA A 73 5.71 2.45 37.78
C ALA A 73 5.33 1.26 38.68
N ASP A 74 4.17 1.33 39.33
CA ASP A 74 3.59 0.26 40.14
C ASP A 74 2.91 -0.84 39.31
N GLY A 75 2.86 -0.69 37.98
CA GLY A 75 2.20 -1.61 37.05
C GLY A 75 0.70 -1.40 36.90
N SER A 76 0.12 -0.41 37.60
CA SER A 76 -1.29 -0.06 37.44
C SER A 76 -1.54 0.57 36.06
N ARG A 77 -2.74 0.36 35.52
CA ARG A 77 -3.17 0.90 34.23
C ARG A 77 -4.27 1.91 34.44
N ARG A 78 -4.13 3.07 33.80
CA ARG A 78 -5.16 4.12 33.86
C ARG A 78 -5.29 4.85 32.53
N PRO A 79 -6.44 5.47 32.26
CA PRO A 79 -6.58 6.41 31.15
C PRO A 79 -5.52 7.50 31.21
N ILE A 80 -5.03 7.90 30.03
CA ILE A 80 -4.16 9.06 29.84
C ILE A 80 -4.85 10.03 28.88
N PHE A 81 -4.74 11.33 29.14
CA PHE A 81 -5.25 12.39 28.27
C PHE A 81 -4.10 13.07 27.51
N PRO A 82 -4.37 13.72 26.36
CA PRO A 82 -3.33 14.34 25.53
C PRO A 82 -2.48 15.39 26.26
N MET A 83 -3.09 16.29 27.04
CA MET A 83 -2.35 17.26 27.86
C MET A 83 -1.33 16.58 28.80
N GLU A 84 -1.74 15.51 29.48
CA GLU A 84 -0.86 14.76 30.37
C GLU A 84 0.31 14.11 29.59
N ALA A 85 0.03 13.53 28.43
CA ALA A 85 1.05 12.92 27.57
C ALA A 85 2.11 13.94 27.12
N ARG A 86 1.70 15.18 26.81
CA ARG A 86 2.61 16.29 26.50
C ARG A 86 3.52 16.64 27.68
N LEU A 87 2.92 16.91 28.84
CA LEU A 87 3.65 17.37 30.03
C LEU A 87 4.63 16.32 30.56
N ARG A 88 4.22 15.05 30.59
CA ARG A 88 5.04 13.93 31.10
C ARG A 88 6.03 13.37 30.06
N LYS A 89 6.11 13.96 28.87
CA LYS A 89 6.93 13.46 27.75
C LYS A 89 6.61 12.00 27.36
N LEU A 90 5.35 11.62 27.47
CA LEU A 90 4.85 10.29 27.12
C LEU A 90 4.35 10.24 25.68
N THR A 91 4.15 9.03 25.17
CA THR A 91 3.47 8.82 23.90
C THR A 91 1.99 8.53 24.15
N TYR A 92 1.11 9.30 23.51
CA TYR A 92 -0.34 9.08 23.60
C TYR A 92 -0.75 7.91 22.70
N ALA A 93 -0.94 6.74 23.30
CA ALA A 93 -1.13 5.49 22.58
C ALA A 93 -2.12 4.56 23.26
N SER A 94 -2.70 3.66 22.46
CA SER A 94 -3.62 2.63 22.92
C SER A 94 -3.01 1.24 22.79
N PRO A 95 -3.31 0.32 23.72
CA PRO A 95 -2.91 -1.07 23.61
C PRO A 95 -3.73 -1.76 22.52
N VAL A 96 -3.04 -2.55 21.71
CA VAL A 96 -3.63 -3.36 20.64
C VAL A 96 -3.57 -4.81 21.05
N TYR A 97 -4.73 -5.44 21.19
CA TYR A 97 -4.88 -6.85 21.52
C TYR A 97 -5.14 -7.67 20.26
N LEU A 98 -4.57 -8.87 20.21
CA LEU A 98 -4.77 -9.84 19.15
C LEU A 98 -5.22 -11.16 19.77
N ASP A 99 -6.33 -11.68 19.28
CA ASP A 99 -6.82 -13.00 19.64
C ASP A 99 -6.09 -14.04 18.77
N VAL A 100 -5.45 -15.01 19.42
CA VAL A 100 -4.62 -16.02 18.78
C VAL A 100 -5.10 -17.41 19.19
N VAL A 101 -5.23 -18.29 18.21
CA VAL A 101 -5.63 -19.69 18.40
C VAL A 101 -4.50 -20.59 17.89
N SER A 102 -4.16 -21.61 18.66
CA SER A 102 -3.18 -22.63 18.26
C SER A 102 -3.87 -23.96 17.98
N TYR A 103 -3.44 -24.63 16.91
CA TYR A 103 -3.90 -25.95 16.52
C TYR A 103 -2.72 -26.92 16.50
N VAL A 104 -2.90 -28.09 17.10
CA VAL A 104 -1.95 -29.21 17.08
C VAL A 104 -2.66 -30.40 16.44
N ASN A 105 -2.13 -30.94 15.35
CA ASN A 105 -2.71 -32.06 14.59
C ASN A 105 -4.20 -31.83 14.27
N GLY A 106 -4.56 -30.62 13.86
CA GLY A 106 -5.94 -30.22 13.55
C GLY A 106 -6.85 -29.93 14.75
N VAL A 107 -6.42 -30.22 15.98
CA VAL A 107 -7.19 -29.96 17.21
C VAL A 107 -6.82 -28.61 17.81
N GLN A 108 -7.83 -27.79 18.11
CA GLN A 108 -7.64 -26.53 18.82
C GLN A 108 -7.11 -26.80 20.23
N ARG A 109 -5.94 -26.23 20.56
CA ARG A 109 -5.26 -26.45 21.84
C ARG A 109 -5.45 -25.29 22.80
N GLU A 110 -5.07 -24.08 22.38
CA GLU A 110 -5.17 -22.87 23.20
C GLU A 110 -5.80 -21.73 22.40
N SER A 111 -6.68 -20.96 23.04
CA SER A 111 -7.16 -19.66 22.58
C SER A 111 -6.88 -18.63 23.66
N PHE A 112 -6.21 -17.54 23.31
CA PHE A 112 -5.90 -16.48 24.25
C PHE A 112 -5.80 -15.12 23.55
N SER A 113 -6.03 -14.05 24.30
CA SER A 113 -5.79 -12.69 23.85
C SER A 113 -4.44 -12.20 24.34
N VAL A 114 -3.63 -11.69 23.42
CA VAL A 114 -2.28 -11.17 23.71
C VAL A 114 -2.18 -9.70 23.36
N LEU A 115 -1.46 -8.95 24.18
CA LEU A 115 -1.07 -7.58 23.86
C LEU A 115 -0.03 -7.64 22.73
N LEU A 116 -0.40 -7.18 21.54
CA LEU A 116 0.46 -7.12 20.37
C LEU A 116 1.48 -5.99 20.47
N GLY A 117 1.05 -4.84 21.00
CA GLY A 117 1.85 -3.63 21.15
C GLY A 117 0.97 -2.42 21.46
N ASN A 118 1.57 -1.24 21.52
CA ASN A 118 0.85 0.03 21.67
C ASN A 118 0.92 0.83 20.37
N MET A 119 -0.23 1.34 19.94
CA MET A 119 -0.39 2.13 18.72
C MET A 119 -0.64 3.60 19.08
N PRO A 120 0.15 4.55 18.57
CA PRO A 120 -0.13 5.97 18.74
C PRO A 120 -1.51 6.36 18.21
N ILE A 121 -2.25 7.15 18.98
CA ILE A 121 -3.60 7.59 18.62
C ILE A 121 -3.57 9.03 18.14
N MET A 122 -4.22 9.27 17.00
CA MET A 122 -4.40 10.61 16.45
C MET A 122 -5.40 11.41 17.31
N LEU A 123 -5.09 12.67 17.59
CA LEU A 123 -6.00 13.54 18.34
C LEU A 123 -7.30 13.81 17.57
N LYS A 124 -8.41 13.88 18.32
CA LYS A 124 -9.79 14.00 17.82
C LYS A 124 -10.31 12.86 16.93
N SER A 125 -9.50 11.82 16.67
CA SER A 125 -9.97 10.56 16.05
C SER A 125 -10.92 9.78 16.96
N LYS A 126 -11.69 8.85 16.41
CA LYS A 126 -12.70 8.03 17.13
C LYS A 126 -12.14 7.33 18.38
N TYR A 127 -10.86 6.96 18.35
CA TYR A 127 -10.18 6.26 19.43
C TYR A 127 -9.57 7.21 20.48
N CYS A 128 -9.52 8.51 20.21
CA CYS A 128 -9.11 9.52 21.19
C CYS A 128 -10.21 9.75 22.24
N TYR A 129 -9.85 10.15 23.47
CA TYR A 129 -10.84 10.61 24.44
C TYR A 129 -11.49 11.94 24.06
N LEU A 130 -10.77 12.81 23.34
CA LEU A 130 -11.28 14.13 22.93
C LEU A 130 -12.37 14.08 21.86
N HIS A 131 -12.65 12.90 21.30
CA HIS A 131 -13.63 12.75 20.24
C HIS A 131 -15.05 12.87 20.78
N GLY A 132 -15.82 13.81 20.23
CA GLY A 132 -17.21 14.06 20.62
C GLY A 132 -17.38 14.84 21.93
N MET A 133 -16.28 15.29 22.57
CA MET A 133 -16.37 16.16 23.74
C MET A 133 -16.91 17.54 23.39
N ARG A 134 -17.67 18.13 24.31
CA ARG A 134 -18.15 19.51 24.19
C ARG A 134 -17.02 20.51 24.46
N LYS A 135 -17.23 21.77 24.07
CA LYS A 135 -16.21 22.82 24.25
C LYS A 135 -15.82 22.99 25.72
N GLU A 136 -16.78 22.91 26.63
CA GLU A 136 -16.56 23.03 28.07
C GLU A 136 -15.72 21.86 28.62
N GLU A 137 -16.03 20.63 28.18
CA GLU A 137 -15.28 19.43 28.58
C GLU A 137 -13.84 19.45 28.08
N LEU A 138 -13.60 19.99 26.88
CA LEU A 138 -12.24 20.18 26.37
C LEU A 138 -11.44 21.13 27.25
N ILE A 139 -12.04 22.25 27.66
CA ILE A 139 -11.41 23.23 28.56
C ILE A 139 -11.09 22.60 29.92
N GLU A 140 -12.00 21.80 30.49
CA GLU A 140 -11.77 21.07 31.74
C GLU A 140 -10.56 20.12 31.68
N HIS A 141 -10.31 19.51 30.51
CA HIS A 141 -9.15 18.65 30.26
C HIS A 141 -7.90 19.42 29.81
N GLY A 142 -7.95 20.75 29.81
CA GLY A 142 -6.84 21.64 29.44
C GLY A 142 -6.60 21.74 27.93
N GLU A 143 -7.57 21.37 27.10
CA GLU A 143 -7.47 21.44 25.65
C GLU A 143 -8.16 22.70 25.10
N ASP A 144 -7.65 23.24 24.00
CA ASP A 144 -8.31 24.31 23.25
C ASP A 144 -9.44 23.71 22.38
N PRO A 145 -10.69 24.17 22.51
CA PRO A 145 -11.79 23.73 21.66
C PRO A 145 -11.52 23.88 20.16
N ASP A 146 -10.76 24.91 19.77
CA ASP A 146 -10.50 25.26 18.38
C ASP A 146 -9.25 24.55 17.80
N ASP A 147 -8.53 23.74 18.59
CA ASP A 147 -7.45 22.88 18.07
C ASP A 147 -8.06 21.87 17.07
N PRO A 148 -7.57 21.77 15.83
CA PRO A 148 -8.24 20.97 14.81
C PRO A 148 -7.97 19.46 14.94
N GLY A 149 -7.01 19.04 15.77
CA GLY A 149 -6.58 17.64 15.88
C GLY A 149 -5.80 17.16 14.65
N GLY A 150 -5.81 15.85 14.38
CA GLY A 150 -5.16 15.30 13.18
C GLY A 150 -3.65 15.08 13.27
N TYR A 151 -3.08 15.17 14.48
CA TYR A 151 -1.67 14.89 14.77
C TYR A 151 -1.53 13.91 15.96
N PHE A 152 -0.30 13.50 16.24
CA PHE A 152 0.06 12.52 17.26
C PHE A 152 0.97 13.13 18.32
N ILE A 153 0.94 12.61 19.54
CA ILE A 153 1.90 12.97 20.59
C ILE A 153 2.84 11.78 20.79
N ILE A 154 4.11 11.94 20.40
CA ILE A 154 5.16 10.93 20.52
C ILE A 154 6.26 11.49 21.43
N ASN A 155 6.49 10.85 22.57
CA ASN A 155 7.46 11.27 23.58
C ASN A 155 7.30 12.75 23.98
N GLY A 156 6.06 13.18 24.18
CA GLY A 156 5.66 14.57 24.49
C GLY A 156 5.75 15.55 23.33
N THR A 157 6.29 15.14 22.18
CA THR A 157 6.40 16.00 21.00
C THR A 157 5.24 15.76 20.06
N GLU A 158 4.63 16.83 19.59
CA GLU A 158 3.56 16.76 18.61
C GLU A 158 4.11 16.55 17.20
N LYS A 159 3.55 15.54 16.54
CA LYS A 159 4.04 15.00 15.28
C LYS A 159 2.88 14.86 14.31
N VAL A 160 3.05 15.40 13.10
CA VAL A 160 2.09 15.28 12.00
C VAL A 160 2.64 14.30 10.97
N ILE A 161 1.76 13.43 10.46
CA ILE A 161 2.05 12.60 9.29
C ILE A 161 1.57 13.38 8.07
N ILE A 162 2.50 13.70 7.18
CA ILE A 162 2.22 14.48 5.98
C ILE A 162 1.73 13.57 4.86
N CYS A 163 0.76 14.07 4.08
CA CYS A 163 0.21 13.35 2.95
C CYS A 163 1.27 13.20 1.84
N ILE A 164 1.40 12.00 1.28
CA ILE A 164 2.39 11.74 0.22
C ILE A 164 1.68 11.60 -1.12
N GLU A 165 2.14 12.35 -2.12
CA GLU A 165 1.71 12.20 -3.49
C GLU A 165 2.51 11.08 -4.18
N ASP A 166 1.87 9.95 -4.48
CA ASP A 166 2.48 8.83 -5.20
C ASP A 166 1.86 8.69 -6.59
N LEU A 167 2.58 8.03 -7.50
CA LEU A 167 2.03 7.63 -8.78
C LEU A 167 1.02 6.49 -8.55
N GLY A 168 -0.15 6.63 -9.17
CA GLY A 168 -1.22 5.63 -9.10
C GLY A 168 -0.73 4.26 -9.58
N ALA A 169 -0.99 3.25 -8.76
CA ALA A 169 -0.68 1.87 -9.10
C ALA A 169 -1.70 1.28 -10.09
N ASN A 170 -1.39 0.08 -10.59
CA ASN A 170 -2.28 -0.76 -11.39
C ASN A 170 -2.75 -0.14 -12.72
N ARG A 171 -2.03 0.86 -13.23
CA ARG A 171 -2.26 1.49 -14.52
C ARG A 171 -0.97 1.51 -15.34
N LEU A 172 -1.07 1.14 -16.61
CA LEU A 172 0.04 1.27 -17.56
C LEU A 172 0.25 2.76 -17.89
N ILE A 173 1.48 3.22 -17.90
CA ILE A 173 1.90 4.56 -18.30
C ILE A 173 2.97 4.40 -19.37
N ILE A 174 2.73 4.99 -20.53
CA ILE A 174 3.62 4.91 -21.69
C ILE A 174 4.36 6.23 -21.78
N ASP A 175 5.68 6.14 -21.69
CA ASP A 175 6.59 7.28 -21.70
C ASP A 175 7.58 7.16 -22.86
N LYS A 176 8.08 8.30 -23.33
CA LYS A 176 9.12 8.36 -24.36
C LYS A 176 10.47 8.52 -23.68
N THR A 177 11.37 7.59 -23.94
CA THR A 177 12.70 7.60 -23.33
C THR A 177 13.74 8.11 -24.32
N THR A 178 14.54 9.09 -23.89
CA THR A 178 15.67 9.63 -24.66
C THR A 178 16.87 8.69 -24.67
N ALA A 179 17.02 7.85 -23.65
CA ALA A 179 18.10 6.88 -23.50
C ALA A 179 17.55 5.48 -23.24
N GLY A 180 18.07 4.49 -23.95
CA GLY A 180 17.67 3.09 -23.82
C GLY A 180 17.57 2.38 -25.16
N PRO A 181 17.31 1.06 -25.16
CA PRO A 181 17.23 0.27 -26.38
C PRO A 181 15.88 0.38 -27.10
N SER A 182 14.87 0.96 -26.44
CA SER A 182 13.53 1.23 -26.97
C SER A 182 13.23 2.74 -26.88
N PRO A 183 12.62 3.34 -27.91
CA PRO A 183 12.21 4.75 -27.87
C PRO A 183 11.01 5.00 -26.94
N TYR A 184 10.18 3.98 -26.69
CA TYR A 184 9.01 4.05 -25.82
C TYR A 184 9.04 2.96 -24.77
N VAL A 185 8.60 3.27 -23.55
CA VAL A 185 8.58 2.33 -22.43
C VAL A 185 7.23 2.38 -21.74
N GLY A 186 6.55 1.24 -21.66
CA GLY A 186 5.36 1.07 -20.86
C GLY A 186 5.72 0.63 -19.45
N LYS A 187 5.33 1.39 -18.42
CA LYS A 187 5.59 1.06 -17.01
C LYS A 187 4.26 0.89 -16.27
N ILE A 188 4.20 -0.11 -15.40
CA ILE A 188 3.09 -0.30 -14.46
C ILE A 188 3.65 -0.72 -13.10
N PHE A 189 3.21 -0.07 -12.04
CA PHE A 189 3.43 -0.53 -10.68
C PHE A 189 2.25 -1.39 -10.27
N SER A 190 2.42 -2.71 -10.27
CA SER A 190 1.37 -3.63 -9.83
C SER A 190 1.39 -3.71 -8.30
N GLU A 191 0.37 -3.19 -7.65
CA GLU A 191 0.23 -3.11 -6.19
C GLU A 191 -0.94 -3.98 -5.71
N LYS A 192 -0.67 -4.91 -4.79
CA LYS A 192 -1.67 -5.68 -4.02
C LYS A 192 -1.15 -5.96 -2.62
N GLY A 193 -1.84 -5.46 -1.61
CA GLY A 193 -1.38 -5.53 -0.22
C GLY A 193 0.07 -5.08 -0.11
N ASN A 194 0.96 -6.00 0.26
CA ASN A 194 2.37 -5.74 0.56
C ASN A 194 3.27 -5.70 -0.69
N LEU A 195 2.76 -6.15 -1.84
CA LEU A 195 3.54 -6.30 -3.06
C LEU A 195 3.31 -5.11 -3.98
N LYS A 196 4.33 -4.26 -4.13
CA LYS A 196 4.39 -3.23 -5.18
C LYS A 196 5.52 -3.57 -6.15
N ILE A 197 5.19 -4.17 -7.29
CA ILE A 197 6.17 -4.70 -8.25
C ILE A 197 6.14 -3.88 -9.54
N PRO A 198 7.25 -3.23 -9.92
CA PRO A 198 7.36 -2.56 -11.20
C PRO A 198 7.40 -3.60 -12.32
N HIS A 199 6.60 -3.38 -13.35
CA HIS A 199 6.66 -4.10 -14.61
C HIS A 199 6.93 -3.10 -15.73
N THR A 200 7.82 -3.50 -16.64
CA THR A 200 8.24 -2.67 -17.77
C THR A 200 8.07 -3.46 -19.06
N ILE A 201 7.39 -2.87 -20.03
CA ILE A 201 7.19 -3.36 -21.38
C ILE A 201 8.01 -2.48 -22.33
N GLU A 202 8.90 -3.10 -23.09
CA GLU A 202 9.78 -2.42 -24.06
C GLU A 202 9.72 -3.16 -25.40
N ARG A 203 9.70 -2.42 -26.52
CA ARG A 203 9.89 -2.99 -27.86
C ARG A 203 11.32 -2.71 -28.32
N LEU A 204 12.15 -3.75 -28.43
CA LEU A 204 13.54 -3.56 -28.87
C LEU A 204 13.64 -3.41 -30.39
N LYS A 205 14.86 -3.14 -30.88
CA LYS A 205 15.16 -2.97 -32.31
C LYS A 205 14.87 -4.20 -33.16
N ASP A 206 14.83 -5.38 -32.57
CA ASP A 206 14.42 -6.64 -33.21
C ASP A 206 12.90 -6.72 -33.47
N GLY A 207 12.13 -5.72 -33.02
CA GLY A 207 10.68 -5.67 -33.15
C GLY A 207 9.94 -6.49 -32.10
N ILE A 208 10.63 -7.16 -31.17
CA ILE A 208 10.04 -8.02 -30.17
C ILE A 208 9.67 -7.23 -28.92
N PHE A 209 8.52 -7.55 -28.32
CA PHE A 209 8.08 -7.03 -27.03
C PHE A 209 8.69 -7.83 -25.89
N TYR A 210 9.34 -7.15 -24.97
CA TYR A 210 9.96 -7.73 -23.79
C TYR A 210 9.29 -7.21 -22.52
N LEU A 211 9.09 -8.10 -21.56
CA LEU A 211 8.61 -7.80 -20.22
C LEU A 211 9.72 -7.97 -19.20
N THR A 212 9.82 -7.01 -18.30
CA THR A 212 10.70 -7.06 -17.12
C THR A 212 9.86 -6.88 -15.86
N PHE A 213 10.01 -7.76 -14.87
CA PHE A 213 9.40 -7.65 -13.55
C PHE A 213 10.16 -8.48 -12.52
N ALA A 214 10.28 -7.99 -11.28
CA ALA A 214 10.99 -8.68 -10.20
C ALA A 214 12.39 -9.21 -10.65
N ARG A 215 12.57 -10.54 -10.68
CA ARG A 215 13.83 -11.20 -11.14
C ARG A 215 13.85 -11.50 -12.64
N VAL A 216 12.70 -11.42 -13.31
CA VAL A 216 12.55 -11.66 -14.75
C VAL A 216 12.98 -10.40 -15.49
N LYS A 217 14.10 -10.46 -16.22
CA LYS A 217 14.64 -9.32 -16.99
C LYS A 217 14.56 -9.59 -18.47
N ARG A 218 13.88 -8.70 -19.21
CA ARG A 218 13.75 -8.72 -20.68
C ARG A 218 13.44 -10.12 -21.23
N VAL A 219 12.29 -10.67 -20.83
CA VAL A 219 11.79 -11.92 -21.40
C VAL A 219 10.75 -11.60 -22.47
N PRO A 220 10.82 -12.22 -23.67
CA PRO A 220 9.83 -12.01 -24.72
C PRO A 220 8.41 -12.27 -24.22
N LEU A 221 7.51 -11.32 -24.47
CA LEU A 221 6.16 -11.34 -23.91
C LEU A 221 5.34 -12.54 -24.41
N VAL A 222 5.51 -12.95 -25.67
CA VAL A 222 4.84 -14.12 -26.25
C VAL A 222 5.16 -15.40 -25.46
N LEU A 223 6.39 -15.56 -24.98
CA LEU A 223 6.76 -16.70 -24.14
C LEU A 223 5.99 -16.68 -22.82
N ILE A 224 5.81 -15.51 -22.23
CA ILE A 224 5.07 -15.36 -20.97
C ILE A 224 3.59 -15.67 -21.20
N LEU A 225 2.99 -15.17 -22.29
CA LEU A 225 1.60 -15.47 -22.66
C LEU A 225 1.37 -16.97 -22.86
N LYS A 226 2.27 -17.64 -23.60
CA LYS A 226 2.23 -19.10 -23.77
C LYS A 226 2.42 -19.84 -22.44
N GLY A 227 3.33 -19.37 -21.60
CA GLY A 227 3.59 -19.93 -20.25
C GLY A 227 2.42 -19.75 -19.27
N LEU A 228 1.57 -18.73 -19.46
CA LEU A 228 0.34 -18.52 -18.69
C LEU A 228 -0.81 -19.43 -19.12
N GLY A 229 -0.67 -20.14 -20.24
CA GLY A 229 -1.66 -21.09 -20.75
C GLY A 229 -2.33 -20.67 -22.07
N VAL A 230 -1.97 -19.53 -22.65
CA VAL A 230 -2.50 -19.11 -23.97
C VAL A 230 -1.59 -19.62 -25.07
N ALA A 231 -1.74 -20.89 -25.43
CA ALA A 231 -0.88 -21.58 -26.39
C ALA A 231 -1.21 -21.28 -27.86
N LYS A 232 -2.48 -21.04 -28.18
CA LYS A 232 -2.93 -20.77 -29.54
C LYS A 232 -2.63 -19.33 -29.92
N ASP A 233 -1.92 -19.14 -31.02
CA ASP A 233 -1.57 -17.81 -31.52
C ASP A 233 -2.82 -16.99 -31.90
N GLU A 234 -3.90 -17.66 -32.36
CA GLU A 234 -5.19 -17.03 -32.64
C GLU A 234 -5.84 -16.42 -31.38
N ASP A 235 -5.74 -17.10 -30.23
CA ASP A 235 -6.27 -16.58 -28.96
C ASP A 235 -5.49 -15.32 -28.54
N ILE A 236 -4.17 -15.31 -28.72
CA ILE A 236 -3.33 -14.13 -28.43
C ILE A 236 -3.75 -12.95 -29.31
N LEU A 237 -3.92 -13.16 -30.61
CA LEU A 237 -4.38 -12.10 -31.53
C LEU A 237 -5.75 -11.56 -31.12
N ASN A 238 -6.70 -12.45 -30.81
CA ASN A 238 -8.05 -12.07 -30.41
C ASN A 238 -8.09 -11.33 -29.06
N PHE A 239 -7.23 -11.70 -28.11
CA PHE A 239 -7.11 -11.00 -26.83
C PHE A 239 -6.45 -9.62 -26.95
N VAL A 240 -5.55 -9.43 -27.91
CA VAL A 240 -5.02 -8.09 -28.22
C VAL A 240 -6.14 -7.26 -28.84
N SER A 241 -6.75 -7.72 -29.93
CA SER A 241 -7.83 -7.01 -30.59
C SER A 241 -8.61 -7.92 -31.55
N LYS A 242 -9.94 -7.93 -31.43
CA LYS A 242 -10.81 -8.67 -32.35
C LYS A 242 -10.98 -7.99 -33.72
N GLU A 243 -10.89 -6.66 -33.75
CA GLU A 243 -11.23 -5.86 -34.94
C GLU A 243 -10.01 -5.61 -35.84
N LYS A 244 -8.84 -5.41 -35.23
CA LYS A 244 -7.61 -5.02 -35.93
C LYS A 244 -6.48 -5.98 -35.61
N LYS A 245 -5.87 -6.54 -36.66
CA LYS A 245 -4.63 -7.31 -36.53
C LYS A 245 -3.44 -6.34 -36.62
N TYR A 246 -2.53 -6.44 -35.66
CA TYR A 246 -1.34 -5.61 -35.59
C TYR A 246 -0.13 -6.40 -36.10
N ASP A 247 0.55 -5.88 -37.13
CA ASP A 247 1.71 -6.54 -37.73
C ASP A 247 2.83 -6.77 -36.72
N GLU A 248 3.00 -5.86 -35.78
CA GLU A 248 3.96 -5.97 -34.68
C GLU A 248 3.72 -7.24 -33.85
N VAL A 249 2.46 -7.59 -33.59
CA VAL A 249 2.09 -8.78 -32.83
C VAL A 249 2.33 -10.04 -33.66
N ILE A 250 2.03 -10.00 -34.96
CA ILE A 250 2.26 -11.13 -35.87
C ILE A 250 3.75 -11.48 -35.94
N ILE A 251 4.63 -10.48 -36.09
CA ILE A 251 6.10 -10.69 -36.10
C ILE A 251 6.58 -11.38 -34.81
N ASN A 252 6.02 -10.96 -33.67
CA ASN A 252 6.32 -11.55 -32.37
C ASN A 252 5.86 -13.01 -32.28
N LEU A 253 4.67 -13.34 -32.79
CA LEU A 253 4.15 -14.71 -32.81
C LEU A 253 5.01 -15.63 -33.69
N VAL A 254 5.36 -15.18 -34.90
CA VAL A 254 6.19 -15.94 -35.85
C VAL A 254 7.56 -16.27 -35.25
N SER A 255 8.17 -15.33 -34.54
CA SER A 255 9.48 -15.51 -33.89
C SER A 255 9.50 -16.62 -32.81
N PHE A 256 8.34 -16.98 -32.27
CA PHE A 256 8.17 -18.02 -31.25
C PHE A 256 7.13 -19.08 -31.66
N ALA A 257 6.91 -19.29 -32.95
CA ALA A 257 5.98 -20.29 -33.49
C ALA A 257 6.36 -21.73 -33.13
N ASN A 258 7.65 -22.00 -32.96
CA ASN A 258 8.16 -23.33 -32.61
C ASN A 258 7.77 -23.80 -31.19
N ILE A 259 7.29 -22.89 -30.33
CA ILE A 259 6.90 -23.18 -28.96
C ILE A 259 5.40 -23.38 -28.93
N LYS A 260 4.98 -24.63 -28.70
CA LYS A 260 3.57 -25.03 -28.78
C LYS A 260 2.95 -25.24 -27.40
N ASN A 261 3.77 -25.55 -26.39
CA ASN A 261 3.30 -25.92 -25.07
C ASN A 261 3.72 -24.91 -23.99
N ALA A 262 2.88 -24.76 -22.96
CA ALA A 262 3.18 -23.88 -21.83
C ALA A 262 4.47 -24.29 -21.09
N GLU A 263 4.73 -25.60 -20.98
CA GLU A 263 5.92 -26.12 -20.29
C GLU A 263 7.22 -25.81 -21.03
N GLU A 264 7.20 -25.86 -22.36
CA GLU A 264 8.35 -25.47 -23.20
C GLU A 264 8.65 -23.98 -23.04
N ALA A 265 7.61 -23.14 -22.99
CA ALA A 265 7.75 -21.73 -22.74
C ALA A 265 8.37 -21.46 -21.36
N LEU A 266 7.85 -22.11 -20.31
CA LEU A 266 8.36 -21.96 -18.94
C LEU A 266 9.80 -22.44 -18.78
N ASP A 267 10.19 -23.56 -19.39
CA ASP A 267 11.57 -24.04 -19.37
C ASP A 267 12.51 -23.06 -20.07
N LYS A 268 12.12 -22.52 -21.24
CA LYS A 268 12.91 -21.52 -21.97
C LYS A 268 13.07 -20.23 -21.17
N ILE A 269 12.01 -19.75 -20.54
CA ILE A 269 12.06 -18.57 -19.64
C ILE A 269 13.00 -18.85 -18.46
N GLY A 270 12.87 -20.01 -17.82
CA GLY A 270 13.74 -20.40 -16.70
C GLY A 270 15.22 -20.46 -17.08
N LYS A 271 15.54 -20.96 -18.28
CA LYS A 271 16.90 -20.93 -18.85
C LYS A 271 17.41 -19.50 -19.05
N MET A 272 16.59 -18.61 -19.61
CA MET A 272 16.96 -17.19 -19.82
C MET A 272 17.26 -16.45 -18.51
N ILE A 273 16.55 -16.76 -17.43
CA ILE A 273 16.75 -16.14 -16.12
C ILE A 273 17.96 -16.76 -15.36
N GLY A 274 18.51 -17.87 -15.86
CA GLY A 274 19.66 -18.54 -15.25
C GLY A 274 19.30 -19.55 -14.16
N ILE A 275 18.09 -20.11 -14.17
CA ILE A 275 17.73 -21.22 -13.27
C ILE A 275 18.34 -22.50 -13.84
N THR A 276 19.40 -23.00 -13.19
CA THR A 276 20.21 -24.16 -13.65
C THR A 276 19.67 -25.52 -13.21
N GLN A 277 18.58 -25.55 -12.46
CA GLN A 277 17.99 -26.77 -11.90
C GLN A 277 17.38 -27.70 -12.97
N PRO A 278 17.06 -28.96 -12.62
CA PRO A 278 16.35 -29.87 -13.50
C PRO A 278 15.07 -29.26 -14.07
N LYS A 279 14.65 -29.73 -15.26
CA LYS A 279 13.54 -29.16 -16.04
C LYS A 279 12.26 -29.03 -15.20
N GLU A 280 11.89 -30.05 -14.45
CA GLU A 280 10.67 -30.07 -13.62
C GLU A 280 10.69 -28.99 -12.54
N THR A 281 11.73 -28.95 -11.71
CA THR A 281 11.90 -27.94 -10.66
C THR A 281 11.95 -26.52 -11.22
N ARG A 282 12.53 -26.36 -12.41
CA ARG A 282 12.60 -25.07 -13.10
C ARG A 282 11.22 -24.59 -13.54
N ILE A 283 10.41 -25.47 -14.13
CA ILE A 283 9.04 -25.16 -14.54
C ILE A 283 8.19 -24.79 -13.32
N GLU A 284 8.28 -25.58 -12.24
CA GLU A 284 7.53 -25.32 -11.02
C GLU A 284 7.88 -23.96 -10.39
N ARG A 285 9.17 -23.66 -10.24
CA ARG A 285 9.62 -22.34 -9.76
C ARG A 285 9.18 -21.20 -10.66
N MET A 286 9.16 -21.39 -11.97
CA MET A 286 8.66 -20.38 -12.89
C MET A 286 7.15 -20.17 -12.75
N ARG A 287 6.37 -21.24 -12.57
CA ARG A 287 4.93 -21.13 -12.27
C ARG A 287 4.70 -20.32 -11.00
N GLU A 288 5.40 -20.65 -9.92
CA GLU A 288 5.32 -19.87 -8.67
C GLU A 288 5.72 -18.41 -8.87
N MET A 289 6.73 -18.13 -9.70
CA MET A 289 7.19 -16.77 -9.96
C MET A 289 6.14 -15.96 -10.73
N LEU A 290 5.50 -16.55 -11.74
CA LEU A 290 4.39 -15.92 -12.48
C LEU A 290 3.17 -15.72 -11.58
N ASP A 291 2.87 -16.66 -10.70
CA ASP A 291 1.71 -16.54 -9.81
C ASP A 291 1.93 -15.43 -8.77
N LYS A 292 3.09 -15.40 -8.11
CA LYS A 292 3.37 -14.47 -7.00
C LYS A 292 3.81 -13.07 -7.45
N TYR A 293 4.54 -12.95 -8.56
CA TYR A 293 5.20 -11.69 -8.93
C TYR A 293 4.70 -11.03 -10.21
N LEU A 294 4.11 -11.77 -11.16
CA LEU A 294 3.53 -11.17 -12.36
C LEU A 294 2.14 -10.61 -12.04
N LEU A 295 1.96 -9.31 -12.22
CA LEU A 295 0.70 -8.57 -12.02
C LEU A 295 -0.10 -9.04 -10.78
N PRO A 296 0.47 -9.03 -9.56
CA PRO A 296 -0.20 -9.52 -8.35
C PRO A 296 -1.56 -8.87 -8.08
N HIS A 297 -1.80 -7.63 -8.54
CA HIS A 297 -3.09 -6.94 -8.40
C HIS A 297 -4.26 -7.69 -9.02
N ILE A 298 -4.03 -8.43 -10.11
CA ILE A 298 -5.07 -9.24 -10.76
C ILE A 298 -5.37 -10.47 -9.91
N GLY A 299 -4.33 -11.12 -9.37
CA GLY A 299 -4.50 -12.37 -8.65
C GLY A 299 -3.19 -13.13 -8.48
N ASN A 300 -3.19 -14.08 -7.55
CA ASN A 300 -2.01 -14.89 -7.20
C ASN A 300 -2.29 -16.39 -7.29
N ARG A 301 -3.48 -16.79 -7.76
CA ARG A 301 -3.86 -18.20 -7.90
C ARG A 301 -3.59 -18.68 -9.32
N PRO A 302 -3.42 -20.00 -9.54
CA PRO A 302 -3.28 -20.57 -10.87
C PRO A 302 -4.45 -20.24 -11.81
N GLU A 303 -5.66 -20.12 -11.27
CA GLU A 303 -6.88 -19.72 -11.98
C GLU A 303 -6.79 -18.29 -12.55
N ASP A 304 -6.02 -17.41 -11.90
CA ASP A 304 -5.91 -16.00 -12.28
C ASP A 304 -4.99 -15.79 -13.49
N ARG A 305 -4.23 -16.81 -13.89
CA ARG A 305 -3.22 -16.72 -14.97
C ARG A 305 -3.83 -16.27 -16.30
N ILE A 306 -5.05 -16.73 -16.62
CA ILE A 306 -5.74 -16.34 -17.84
C ILE A 306 -6.08 -14.84 -17.84
N TYR A 307 -6.53 -14.30 -16.71
CA TYR A 307 -6.82 -12.88 -16.57
C TYR A 307 -5.55 -12.03 -16.66
N LYS A 308 -4.41 -12.53 -16.15
CA LYS A 308 -3.11 -11.89 -16.34
C LYS A 308 -2.73 -11.83 -17.82
N ALA A 309 -2.92 -12.93 -18.56
CA ALA A 309 -2.62 -12.98 -19.99
C ALA A 309 -3.47 -11.98 -20.79
N ILE A 310 -4.79 -11.93 -20.53
CA ILE A 310 -5.70 -10.98 -21.18
C ILE A 310 -5.29 -9.53 -20.89
N ASN A 311 -4.93 -9.21 -19.64
CA ASN A 311 -4.49 -7.87 -19.28
C ASN A 311 -3.17 -7.49 -19.94
N LEU A 312 -2.21 -8.43 -20.06
CA LEU A 312 -0.98 -8.19 -20.81
C LEU A 312 -1.26 -7.91 -22.29
N CYS A 313 -2.17 -8.65 -22.93
CA CYS A 313 -2.59 -8.38 -24.31
C CYS A 313 -3.21 -6.98 -24.46
N LYS A 314 -4.08 -6.56 -23.52
CA LYS A 314 -4.64 -5.20 -23.50
C LYS A 314 -3.56 -4.13 -23.32
N MET A 315 -2.55 -4.38 -22.48
CA MET A 315 -1.42 -3.48 -22.28
C MET A 315 -0.58 -3.34 -23.55
N VAL A 316 -0.35 -4.42 -24.28
CA VAL A 316 0.35 -4.39 -25.59
C VAL A 316 -0.45 -3.61 -26.62
N LYS A 317 -1.76 -3.86 -26.73
CA LYS A 317 -2.62 -3.08 -27.64
C LYS A 317 -2.46 -1.59 -27.37
N ARG A 318 -2.63 -1.19 -26.10
CA ARG A 318 -2.48 0.22 -25.72
C ARG A 318 -1.09 0.76 -26.01
N TYR A 319 -0.04 -0.03 -25.78
CA TYR A 319 1.33 0.35 -26.13
C TYR A 319 1.46 0.63 -27.64
N ILE A 320 0.97 -0.28 -28.49
CA ILE A 320 1.04 -0.11 -29.94
C ILE A 320 0.23 1.11 -30.40
N ASP A 321 -0.99 1.27 -29.90
CA ASP A 321 -1.85 2.40 -30.25
C ASP A 321 -1.23 3.75 -29.84
N ALA A 322 -0.64 3.84 -28.65
CA ALA A 322 0.07 5.03 -28.18
C ALA A 322 1.31 5.36 -29.03
N VAL A 323 2.12 4.36 -29.37
CA VAL A 323 3.30 4.54 -30.22
C VAL A 323 2.90 4.98 -31.63
N ASN A 324 1.86 4.39 -32.21
CA ASN A 324 1.41 4.70 -33.56
C ASN A 324 0.71 6.06 -33.67
N SER A 325 0.03 6.49 -32.61
CA SER A 325 -0.59 7.83 -32.53
C SER A 325 0.38 8.92 -32.08
N GLY A 326 1.52 8.55 -31.48
CA GLY A 326 2.45 9.48 -30.85
C GLY A 326 1.95 10.09 -29.54
N MET A 327 0.82 9.61 -29.00
CA MET A 327 0.25 10.10 -27.74
C MET A 327 0.88 9.38 -26.55
N ILE A 328 1.71 10.09 -25.78
CA ILE A 328 2.29 9.61 -24.52
C ILE A 328 1.38 9.95 -23.33
N ASP A 329 1.50 9.19 -22.24
CA ASP A 329 0.74 9.45 -21.03
C ASP A 329 1.41 10.55 -20.19
N ASP A 330 0.61 11.51 -19.73
CA ASP A 330 1.04 12.50 -18.75
C ASP A 330 1.02 11.90 -17.33
N LYS A 331 2.20 11.62 -16.78
CA LYS A 331 2.38 11.06 -15.43
C LYS A 331 2.06 12.06 -14.30
N ASP A 332 2.03 13.35 -14.60
CA ASP A 332 1.83 14.44 -13.64
C ASP A 332 0.36 14.90 -13.59
N HIS A 333 -0.44 14.52 -14.58
CA HIS A 333 -1.90 14.60 -14.52
C HIS A 333 -2.48 13.87 -13.30
N TYR A 334 -3.26 14.56 -12.45
CA TYR A 334 -3.77 14.03 -11.17
C TYR A 334 -4.65 12.78 -11.26
N MET A 335 -5.26 12.48 -12.41
CA MET A 335 -5.89 11.16 -12.67
C MET A 335 -4.93 9.99 -12.42
N ASN A 336 -3.64 10.19 -12.69
CA ASN A 336 -2.58 9.21 -12.54
C ASN A 336 -1.82 9.33 -11.20
N LYS A 337 -2.20 10.26 -10.32
CA LYS A 337 -1.62 10.42 -8.97
C LYS A 337 -2.59 9.93 -7.90
N ARG A 338 -2.07 9.52 -6.75
CA ARG A 338 -2.84 9.18 -5.56
C ARG A 338 -2.18 9.81 -4.34
N LEU A 339 -2.99 10.25 -3.38
CA LEU A 339 -2.50 10.75 -2.11
C LEU A 339 -2.56 9.60 -1.10
N LYS A 340 -1.43 9.27 -0.47
CA LYS A 340 -1.38 8.39 0.70
C LYS A 340 -1.53 9.26 1.95
N LEU A 341 -2.63 9.03 2.67
CA LEU A 341 -2.99 9.71 3.90
C LEU A 341 -2.35 9.02 5.13
N SER A 342 -2.58 9.56 6.33
CA SER A 342 -1.98 9.02 7.54
C SER A 342 -2.37 7.57 7.83
N GLY A 343 -3.61 7.16 7.55
CA GLY A 343 -4.07 5.79 7.72
C GLY A 343 -3.32 4.82 6.80
N ASP A 344 -3.30 5.12 5.49
CA ASP A 344 -2.63 4.29 4.48
C ASP A 344 -1.13 4.13 4.78
N LEU A 345 -0.49 5.23 5.21
CA LEU A 345 0.90 5.20 5.61
C LEU A 345 1.09 4.31 6.85
N LEU A 346 0.28 4.50 7.89
CA LEU A 346 0.37 3.68 9.11
C LEU A 346 0.08 2.21 8.83
N ALA A 347 -0.79 1.90 7.87
CA ALA A 347 -1.01 0.55 7.37
C ALA A 347 0.25 -0.05 6.73
N ASP A 348 0.92 0.68 5.85
CA ASP A 348 2.22 0.30 5.27
C ASP A 348 3.25 0.02 6.38
N LEU A 349 3.34 0.92 7.38
CA LEU A 349 4.27 0.79 8.50
C LEU A 349 3.94 -0.43 9.38
N PHE A 350 2.68 -0.62 9.73
CA PHE A 350 2.24 -1.73 10.58
C PHE A 350 2.47 -3.07 9.89
N ARG A 351 2.13 -3.19 8.60
CA ARG A 351 2.31 -4.39 7.79
C ARG A 351 3.75 -4.88 7.74
N VAL A 352 4.72 -3.97 7.55
CA VAL A 352 6.16 -4.32 7.58
C VAL A 352 6.58 -4.79 8.97
N ASN A 353 6.18 -4.08 10.02
CA ASN A 353 6.59 -4.40 11.39
C ASN A 353 5.90 -5.65 11.94
N LEU A 354 4.67 -5.94 11.53
CA LEU A 354 3.96 -7.18 11.84
C LEU A 354 4.74 -8.36 11.25
N LYS A 355 5.15 -8.30 9.98
CA LYS A 355 5.94 -9.38 9.36
C LYS A 355 7.26 -9.62 10.10
N ILE A 356 7.92 -8.57 10.58
CA ILE A 356 9.13 -8.69 11.40
C ILE A 356 8.81 -9.36 12.74
N LEU A 357 7.72 -8.97 13.39
CA LEU A 357 7.27 -9.58 14.65
C LEU A 357 6.92 -11.07 14.48
N LEU A 358 6.21 -11.42 13.40
CA LEU A 358 5.88 -12.82 13.08
C LEU A 358 7.13 -13.63 12.74
N GLY A 359 8.09 -13.05 12.01
CA GLY A 359 9.39 -13.67 11.76
C GLY A 359 10.18 -13.93 13.06
N ASP A 360 10.14 -12.98 13.99
CA ASP A 360 10.76 -13.13 15.31
C ASP A 360 10.07 -14.19 16.16
N LEU A 361 8.73 -14.22 16.14
CA LEU A 361 7.92 -15.26 16.79
C LEU A 361 8.34 -16.65 16.29
N LEU A 362 8.39 -16.82 14.97
CA LEU A 362 8.80 -18.07 14.33
C LEU A 362 10.23 -18.48 14.69
N TYR A 363 11.17 -17.54 14.67
CA TYR A 363 12.56 -17.78 15.02
C TYR A 363 12.70 -18.26 16.48
N ASN A 364 12.06 -17.57 17.42
CA ASN A 364 12.12 -17.92 18.84
C ASN A 364 11.40 -19.25 19.12
N PHE A 365 10.28 -19.51 18.44
CA PHE A 365 9.59 -20.79 18.50
C PHE A 365 10.51 -21.94 18.07
N GLN A 366 11.12 -21.84 16.88
CA GLN A 366 12.06 -22.85 16.38
C GLN A 366 13.24 -23.09 17.33
N ARG A 367 13.80 -22.02 17.90
CA ARG A 367 14.93 -22.11 18.84
C ARG A 367 14.56 -22.87 20.11
N MET A 368 13.34 -22.69 20.62
CA MET A 368 12.86 -23.41 21.81
C MET A 368 12.50 -24.86 21.53
N VAL A 369 11.90 -25.14 20.36
CA VAL A 369 11.63 -26.51 19.90
C VAL A 369 12.94 -27.30 19.75
N LYS A 370 13.99 -26.70 19.16
CA LYS A 370 15.32 -27.33 19.07
C LYS A 370 15.97 -27.63 20.44
N ARG A 371 15.51 -26.98 21.51
CA ARG A 371 15.95 -27.23 22.89
C ARG A 371 15.06 -28.25 23.62
N GLY A 372 14.14 -28.90 22.91
CA GLY A 372 13.21 -29.89 23.49
C GLY A 372 12.05 -29.29 24.28
N LYS A 373 11.80 -27.97 24.18
CA LYS A 373 10.66 -27.33 24.87
C LYS A 373 9.57 -26.94 23.89
N PHE A 374 8.31 -27.12 24.29
CA PHE A 374 7.16 -26.59 23.57
C PHE A 374 6.68 -25.29 24.23
N PRO A 375 7.05 -24.12 23.69
CA PRO A 375 6.72 -22.85 24.31
C PRO A 375 5.26 -22.45 24.06
N SER A 376 4.59 -21.87 25.07
CA SER A 376 3.32 -21.15 24.86
C SER A 376 3.58 -19.88 24.06
N ILE A 377 2.81 -19.64 23.01
CA ILE A 377 2.96 -18.48 22.10
C ILE A 377 2.97 -17.15 22.88
N LYS A 378 2.18 -17.05 23.96
CA LYS A 378 2.10 -15.86 24.82
C LYS A 378 3.45 -15.47 25.42
N SER A 379 4.33 -16.42 25.72
CA SER A 379 5.66 -16.14 26.29
C SER A 379 6.70 -15.75 25.22
N ILE A 380 6.45 -16.12 23.96
CA ILE A 380 7.35 -15.86 22.83
C ILE A 380 7.08 -14.48 22.22
N LEU A 381 5.82 -14.05 22.21
CA LEU A 381 5.43 -12.80 21.59
C LEU A 381 5.99 -11.61 22.36
N ARG A 382 6.94 -10.89 21.73
CA ARG A 382 7.59 -9.71 22.32
C ARG A 382 6.85 -8.44 21.94
N ASN A 383 5.83 -8.08 22.72
CA ASN A 383 5.01 -6.87 22.50
C ASN A 383 5.81 -5.56 22.35
N LYS A 384 6.92 -5.41 23.08
CA LYS A 384 7.81 -4.22 23.00
C LYS A 384 8.45 -4.04 21.63
N LEU A 385 8.62 -5.11 20.84
CA LEU A 385 9.28 -5.03 19.53
C LEU A 385 8.45 -4.20 18.53
N LEU A 386 7.14 -4.42 18.51
CA LEU A 386 6.24 -3.68 17.62
C LEU A 386 6.14 -2.21 18.04
N THR A 387 5.86 -1.97 19.32
CA THR A 387 5.74 -0.61 19.89
C THR A 387 6.99 0.23 19.63
N SER A 388 8.17 -0.30 19.96
CA SER A 388 9.43 0.44 19.80
C SER A 388 9.73 0.80 18.34
N ARG A 389 9.43 -0.10 17.40
CA ARG A 389 9.63 0.15 15.97
C ARG A 389 8.68 1.22 15.42
N ILE A 390 7.39 1.17 15.80
CA ILE A 390 6.41 2.20 15.40
C ILE A 390 6.80 3.55 15.99
N TYR A 391 7.12 3.61 17.28
CA TYR A 391 7.49 4.87 17.95
C TYR A 391 8.77 5.46 17.36
N SER A 392 9.77 4.62 17.08
CA SER A 392 11.02 5.06 16.46
C SER A 392 10.81 5.60 15.04
N ALA A 393 10.01 4.92 14.22
CA ALA A 393 9.67 5.38 12.87
C ALA A 393 8.90 6.70 12.89
N MET A 394 7.94 6.86 13.81
CA MET A 394 7.20 8.12 13.96
C MET A 394 8.04 9.25 14.57
N ALA A 395 8.95 8.95 15.49
CA ALA A 395 9.83 9.95 16.09
C ALA A 395 10.84 10.52 15.08
N THR A 396 11.48 9.63 14.31
CA THR A 396 12.53 9.97 13.32
C THR A 396 11.97 10.43 11.98
N GLY A 397 10.75 10.02 11.62
CA GLY A 397 10.17 10.26 10.30
C GLY A 397 10.81 9.45 9.17
N SER A 398 11.67 8.46 9.49
CA SER A 398 12.27 7.54 8.54
C SER A 398 11.50 6.22 8.52
N TRP A 399 10.87 5.92 7.39
CA TRP A 399 9.91 4.83 7.25
C TRP A 399 10.40 3.79 6.23
N PRO A 400 9.90 2.55 6.28
CA PRO A 400 10.24 1.52 5.29
C PRO A 400 10.02 2.00 3.85
N GLY A 401 10.87 1.55 2.93
CA GLY A 401 10.77 1.93 1.50
C GLY A 401 11.48 3.24 1.14
N ASN A 402 12.53 3.63 1.88
CA ASN A 402 13.33 4.84 1.66
C ASN A 402 12.51 6.15 1.69
N ARG A 403 11.38 6.14 2.40
CA ARG A 403 10.59 7.35 2.62
C ARG A 403 11.12 8.07 3.86
N GLN A 404 11.59 9.30 3.67
CA GLN A 404 12.11 10.14 4.75
C GLN A 404 11.23 11.38 4.94
N GLY A 405 11.18 11.90 6.16
CA GLY A 405 10.46 13.12 6.47
C GLY A 405 8.93 12.99 6.40
N ILE A 406 8.39 11.77 6.47
CA ILE A 406 6.94 11.54 6.50
C ILE A 406 6.31 12.16 7.76
N CYS A 407 6.93 11.87 8.90
CA CYS A 407 6.47 12.32 10.20
C CYS A 407 7.32 13.51 10.65
N GLN A 408 6.69 14.69 10.77
CA GLN A 408 7.37 15.94 11.07
C GLN A 408 6.87 16.51 12.40
N ARG A 409 7.69 17.31 13.08
CA ARG A 409 7.24 18.06 14.24
C ARG A 409 6.23 19.11 13.77
N ILE A 410 5.08 19.20 14.43
CA ILE A 410 4.08 20.21 14.06
C ILE A 410 4.67 21.61 14.21
N GLN A 411 4.29 22.51 13.30
CA GLN A 411 4.73 23.90 13.32
C GLN A 411 3.66 24.71 14.04
N ARG A 412 4.03 25.31 15.19
CA ARG A 412 3.12 26.03 16.09
C ARG A 412 3.43 27.53 16.19
N LEU A 413 4.00 28.17 15.15
CA LEU A 413 4.28 29.61 15.23
C LEU A 413 2.97 30.40 15.38
N ASN A 414 1.94 30.00 14.65
CA ASN A 414 0.58 30.52 14.77
C ASN A 414 -0.44 29.46 14.31
N PHE A 415 -1.72 29.76 14.48
CA PHE A 415 -2.82 28.86 14.14
C PHE A 415 -2.88 28.52 12.64
N VAL A 416 -2.63 29.51 11.77
CA VAL A 416 -2.68 29.33 10.31
C VAL A 416 -1.56 28.42 9.82
N GLU A 417 -0.35 28.57 10.36
CA GLU A 417 0.78 27.68 10.04
C GLU A 417 0.50 26.23 10.46
N THR A 418 -0.17 26.06 11.60
CA THR A 418 -0.58 24.73 12.08
C THR A 418 -1.54 24.07 11.09
N LEU A 419 -2.57 24.80 10.63
CA LEU A 419 -3.53 24.32 9.63
C LEU A 419 -2.86 24.02 8.28
N SER A 420 -2.02 24.94 7.79
CA SER A 420 -1.22 24.77 6.56
C SER A 420 -0.40 23.48 6.63
N HIS A 421 0.30 23.25 7.74
CA HIS A 421 1.12 22.05 7.91
C HIS A 421 0.28 20.76 7.89
N LEU A 422 -0.92 20.78 8.48
CA LEU A 422 -1.83 19.63 8.49
C LEU A 422 -2.40 19.30 7.10
N GLN A 423 -2.48 20.29 6.20
CA GLN A 423 -2.96 20.13 4.82
C GLN A 423 -1.84 19.92 3.79
N ARG A 424 -0.59 19.77 4.25
CA ARG A 424 0.56 19.65 3.36
C ARG A 424 0.58 18.32 2.61
N VAL A 425 0.92 18.41 1.34
CA VAL A 425 1.13 17.30 0.41
C VAL A 425 2.56 17.34 -0.10
N VAL A 426 3.26 16.21 -0.02
CA VAL A 426 4.68 16.12 -0.39
C VAL A 426 4.88 15.06 -1.45
N SER A 427 5.57 15.44 -2.53
CA SER A 427 6.09 14.50 -3.53
C SER A 427 7.36 13.82 -2.99
N PRO A 428 7.52 12.49 -3.14
CA PRO A 428 8.70 11.76 -2.67
C PRO A 428 9.93 11.94 -3.58
N LEU A 429 9.84 12.76 -4.63
CA LEU A 429 10.94 13.03 -5.54
C LEU A 429 12.07 13.78 -4.82
N SER A 430 13.32 13.50 -5.22
CA SER A 430 14.47 14.22 -4.66
C SER A 430 14.40 15.71 -5.02
N SER A 431 14.60 16.57 -4.02
CA SER A 431 14.67 18.02 -4.20
C SER A 431 15.93 18.46 -4.95
N ASP A 432 16.96 17.61 -5.00
CA ASP A 432 18.22 17.87 -5.71
C ASP A 432 18.09 17.62 -7.22
N GLN A 433 17.07 16.87 -7.65
CA GLN A 433 16.83 16.58 -9.05
C GLN A 433 15.96 17.66 -9.70
N GLU A 434 16.34 18.05 -10.91
CA GLU A 434 15.62 19.00 -11.76
C GLU A 434 14.41 18.34 -12.43
N ASN A 435 13.38 18.07 -11.64
CA ASN A 435 12.12 17.51 -12.10
C ASN A 435 11.16 18.61 -12.61
N PHE A 436 11.52 19.33 -13.68
CA PHE A 436 10.75 20.50 -14.16
C PHE A 436 9.25 20.23 -14.33
N ALA A 437 8.88 19.17 -15.06
CA ALA A 437 7.47 18.82 -15.30
C ALA A 437 6.69 18.50 -14.01
N ALA A 438 7.35 17.89 -13.01
CA ALA A 438 6.70 17.58 -11.73
C ALA A 438 6.57 18.80 -10.80
N ARG A 439 7.38 19.84 -11.02
CA ARG A 439 7.35 21.11 -10.25
C ARG A 439 6.38 22.13 -10.83
N GLU A 440 6.08 22.02 -12.12
CA GLU A 440 5.18 22.93 -12.83
C GLU A 440 3.75 22.87 -12.27
N LEU A 441 3.07 24.02 -12.28
CA LEU A 441 1.66 24.08 -11.94
C LEU A 441 0.82 23.42 -13.04
N HIS A 442 0.42 22.17 -12.80
CA HIS A 442 -0.42 21.45 -13.74
C HIS A 442 -1.90 21.89 -13.65
N ALA A 443 -2.60 21.99 -14.79
CA ALA A 443 -3.99 22.48 -14.84
C ALA A 443 -4.97 21.65 -13.97
N THR A 444 -4.71 20.35 -13.79
CA THR A 444 -5.54 19.48 -12.95
C THR A 444 -5.41 19.74 -11.46
N HIS A 445 -4.46 20.57 -11.02
CA HIS A 445 -4.37 21.04 -9.65
C HIS A 445 -5.54 21.95 -9.27
N LEU A 446 -6.22 22.57 -10.24
CA LEU A 446 -7.34 23.47 -9.99
C LEU A 446 -8.42 22.78 -9.14
N GLY A 447 -8.71 23.38 -7.98
CA GLY A 447 -9.68 22.88 -6.99
C GLY A 447 -9.19 21.70 -6.14
N ARG A 448 -7.96 21.21 -6.35
CA ARG A 448 -7.35 20.10 -5.59
C ARG A 448 -6.19 20.56 -4.73
N LEU A 449 -5.31 21.38 -5.30
CA LEU A 449 -4.16 21.96 -4.62
C LEU A 449 -4.18 23.48 -4.72
N CYS A 450 -3.61 24.14 -3.73
CA CYS A 450 -3.37 25.57 -3.77
C CYS A 450 -2.28 25.90 -4.81
N PRO A 451 -2.52 26.80 -5.78
CA PRO A 451 -1.53 27.16 -6.79
C PRO A 451 -0.43 28.09 -6.25
N ILE A 452 -0.66 28.72 -5.09
CA ILE A 452 0.24 29.73 -4.50
C ILE A 452 1.09 29.12 -3.38
N GLU A 453 0.51 28.23 -2.58
CA GLU A 453 1.11 27.77 -1.32
C GLU A 453 2.15 26.67 -1.54
N THR A 454 3.29 27.07 -2.08
CA THR A 454 4.53 26.29 -2.20
C THR A 454 5.66 27.04 -1.50
N PRO A 455 6.55 26.36 -0.75
CA PRO A 455 7.74 26.99 -0.22
C PRO A 455 8.70 27.40 -1.35
N GLU A 456 9.45 28.47 -1.11
CA GLU A 456 10.55 28.89 -1.98
C GLU A 456 11.79 27.99 -1.84
N GLY A 457 12.70 28.08 -2.80
CA GLY A 457 13.97 27.33 -2.80
C GLY A 457 13.87 25.94 -3.43
N THR A 458 14.74 25.02 -2.99
CA THR A 458 14.82 23.66 -3.55
C THR A 458 13.51 22.84 -3.49
N PRO A 459 12.61 22.97 -2.49
CA PRO A 459 11.37 22.19 -2.45
C PRO A 459 10.22 22.74 -3.32
N ILE A 460 10.44 23.83 -4.07
CA ILE A 460 9.40 24.48 -4.87
C ILE A 460 8.71 23.49 -5.82
N GLY A 461 7.38 23.47 -5.80
CA GLY A 461 6.53 22.57 -6.61
C GLY A 461 6.44 21.12 -6.11
N LEU A 462 7.38 20.67 -5.27
CA LEU A 462 7.36 19.32 -4.67
C LEU A 462 6.60 19.27 -3.34
N ARG A 463 6.53 20.40 -2.63
CA ARG A 463 5.70 20.58 -1.43
C ARG A 463 4.56 21.51 -1.77
N LYS A 464 3.34 21.02 -1.61
CA LYS A 464 2.10 21.67 -2.02
C LYS A 464 1.12 21.58 -0.85
N ASN A 465 0.01 22.32 -0.92
CA ASN A 465 -1.07 22.22 0.06
C ASN A 465 -2.40 21.96 -0.62
N LEU A 466 -3.32 21.29 0.07
CA LEU A 466 -4.65 21.04 -0.44
C LEU A 466 -5.42 22.36 -0.64
N ALA A 467 -6.31 22.37 -1.64
CA ALA A 467 -7.27 23.47 -1.78
C ALA A 467 -8.36 23.38 -0.70
N LEU A 468 -8.97 24.52 -0.35
CA LEU A 468 -9.93 24.62 0.76
C LEU A 468 -11.14 23.68 0.67
N PHE A 469 -11.64 23.42 -0.55
CA PHE A 469 -12.79 22.55 -0.80
C PHE A 469 -12.39 21.14 -1.28
N CYS A 470 -11.12 20.78 -1.13
CA CYS A 470 -10.65 19.47 -1.57
C CYS A 470 -11.11 18.39 -0.59
N THR A 471 -11.77 17.36 -1.12
CA THR A 471 -12.09 16.13 -0.40
C THR A 471 -11.33 14.97 -1.03
N ILE A 472 -10.78 14.09 -0.21
CA ILE A 472 -10.06 12.91 -0.66
C ILE A 472 -10.97 11.70 -0.50
N SER A 473 -11.07 10.88 -1.56
CA SER A 473 -11.92 9.68 -1.55
C SER A 473 -11.36 8.59 -0.66
N HIS A 474 -12.25 7.80 -0.06
CA HIS A 474 -11.91 6.61 0.72
C HIS A 474 -12.15 5.32 -0.06
N ASP A 475 -11.50 4.24 0.38
CA ASP A 475 -11.70 2.93 -0.19
C ASP A 475 -13.15 2.45 -0.03
N SER A 476 -13.65 1.86 -1.11
CA SER A 476 -14.99 1.28 -1.20
C SER A 476 -14.86 -0.20 -1.54
N ASP A 477 -15.82 -1.00 -1.08
CA ASP A 477 -15.82 -2.44 -1.36
C ASP A 477 -16.06 -2.70 -2.86
N GLU A 478 -15.02 -3.17 -3.55
CA GLU A 478 -15.06 -3.51 -4.98
C GLU A 478 -16.13 -4.57 -5.28
N GLY A 479 -16.42 -5.47 -4.34
CA GLY A 479 -17.43 -6.51 -4.50
C GLY A 479 -18.85 -5.94 -4.59
N VAL A 480 -19.14 -4.90 -3.82
CA VAL A 480 -20.42 -4.18 -3.89
C VAL A 480 -20.56 -3.50 -5.25
N ILE A 481 -19.51 -2.79 -5.68
CA ILE A 481 -19.49 -2.10 -6.99
C ILE A 481 -19.68 -3.11 -8.13
N LEU A 482 -18.95 -4.23 -8.09
CA LEU A 482 -19.04 -5.28 -9.12
C LEU A 482 -20.44 -5.88 -9.21
N ASN A 483 -21.11 -6.10 -8.08
CA ASN A 483 -22.48 -6.62 -8.06
C ASN A 483 -23.46 -5.63 -8.68
N GLU A 484 -23.32 -4.34 -8.42
CA GLU A 484 -24.14 -3.31 -9.06
C GLU A 484 -23.87 -3.23 -10.58
N LEU A 485 -22.61 -3.31 -11.01
CA LEU A 485 -22.27 -3.35 -12.43
C LEU A 485 -22.87 -4.57 -13.14
N LYS A 486 -22.88 -5.73 -12.49
CA LYS A 486 -23.54 -6.93 -13.02
C LYS A 486 -25.05 -6.73 -13.17
N LYS A 487 -25.71 -6.09 -12.20
CA LYS A 487 -27.14 -5.74 -12.29
C LYS A 487 -27.42 -4.79 -13.46
N LEU A 488 -26.49 -3.87 -13.75
CA LEU A 488 -26.55 -2.97 -14.91
C LEU A 488 -26.24 -3.65 -16.25
N GLY A 489 -25.92 -4.95 -16.26
CA GLY A 489 -25.72 -5.75 -17.46
C GLY A 489 -24.26 -5.93 -17.89
N VAL A 490 -23.28 -5.52 -17.07
CA VAL A 490 -21.87 -5.80 -17.34
C VAL A 490 -21.61 -7.31 -17.21
N ARG A 491 -21.17 -7.95 -18.30
CA ARG A 491 -20.81 -9.37 -18.31
C ARG A 491 -19.37 -9.54 -17.85
N THR A 492 -19.16 -10.41 -16.86
CA THR A 492 -17.83 -10.71 -16.31
C THR A 492 -17.23 -12.01 -16.85
N THR A 493 -17.97 -12.76 -17.66
CA THR A 493 -17.50 -13.97 -18.32
C THR A 493 -16.78 -13.63 -19.63
N ILE A 494 -15.69 -14.36 -19.88
CA ILE A 494 -14.85 -14.28 -21.09
C ILE A 494 -15.65 -14.74 -22.31
#